data_AF-A0A354C5H7-F1
#
_entry.id   AF-A0A354C5H7-F1
#
_cell.length_a   1.000
_cell.length_b   1.000
_cell.length_c   1.000
_cell.angle_alpha   90.00
_cell.angle_beta   90.00
_cell.angle_gamma   90.00
#
_symmetry.space_group_name_H-M   'P 1'
#
loop_
_entity.id
_entity.type
_entity.pdbx_description
1 polymer ?
#
loop_
_entity_poly.entity_id
_entity_poly.type
_entity_poly.pdbx_seq_one_letter_code
_entity_poly.pdbx_strand_id
1 'polypeptide(L)' 'MKFLRLWQIVGTREKPGIIPVSRSSWWAGVRDGRFPKPFKLGPRTTVWREGDIIALIDGMHQDSLRGTKNDVS' A
#
# COMPACT_ATOMS: atom_id res chain seq x y z
N MET A 1 -4.80 10.50 10.92
CA MET A 1 -4.61 9.31 10.04
C MET A 1 -4.03 9.78 8.72
N LYS A 2 -2.89 9.23 8.26
CA LYS A 2 -2.16 9.71 7.08
C LYS A 2 -2.14 8.67 5.97
N PHE A 3 -2.20 9.14 4.74
CA PHE A 3 -2.24 8.31 3.53
C PHE A 3 -1.09 8.67 2.60
N LEU A 4 -0.52 7.63 1.99
CA LEU A 4 0.60 7.75 1.06
C LEU A 4 0.16 7.33 -0.33
N ARG A 5 0.66 8.04 -1.35
CA ARG A 5 0.54 7.65 -2.76
C ARG A 5 1.78 6.90 -3.22
N LEU A 6 1.65 6.21 -4.35
CA LEU A 6 2.71 5.37 -4.91
C LEU A 6 4.06 6.11 -4.99
N TRP A 7 4.09 7.33 -5.50
CA TRP A 7 5.34 8.10 -5.65
C TRP A 7 6.02 8.44 -4.31
N GLN A 8 5.28 8.52 -3.20
CA GLN A 8 5.87 8.73 -1.87
C GLN A 8 6.49 7.43 -1.33
N ILE A 9 5.91 6.28 -1.71
CA ILE A 9 6.36 4.97 -1.26
C ILE A 9 7.59 4.54 -2.05
N VAL A 10 7.51 4.55 -3.38
CA VAL A 10 8.57 4.00 -4.25
C VAL A 10 9.48 5.05 -4.87
N GLY A 11 9.14 6.33 -4.67
CA GLY A 11 9.91 7.45 -5.19
C GLY A 11 9.57 7.80 -6.64
N THR A 12 10.30 8.80 -7.12
CA THR A 12 10.39 9.19 -8.52
C THR A 12 11.86 9.16 -8.94
N ARG A 13 12.15 9.60 -10.18
CA ARG A 13 13.54 9.73 -10.62
C ARG A 13 14.28 10.84 -9.86
N GLU A 14 13.54 11.85 -9.41
CA GLU A 14 14.08 13.06 -8.77
C GLU A 14 14.15 12.93 -7.25
N LYS A 15 13.30 12.10 -6.64
CA LYS A 15 13.21 11.94 -5.19
C LYS A 15 13.11 10.46 -4.79
N PRO A 16 13.97 9.98 -3.87
CA PRO A 16 13.87 8.62 -3.39
C PRO A 16 12.54 8.39 -2.64
N GLY A 17 12.03 7.16 -2.74
CA GLY A 17 10.89 6.70 -1.95
C GLY A 17 11.31 6.12 -0.62
N ILE A 18 10.33 5.86 0.24
CA ILE A 18 10.51 5.15 1.51
C ILE A 18 11.05 3.72 1.25
N ILE A 19 10.56 3.06 0.20
CA ILE A 19 10.92 1.69 -0.16
C ILE A 19 11.57 1.74 -1.55
N PRO A 20 12.86 1.40 -1.69
CA PRO A 20 13.63 1.59 -2.92
C PRO A 20 13.37 0.46 -3.93
N VAL A 21 12.14 0.37 -4.43
CA VAL A 21 11.73 -0.58 -5.47
C VAL A 21 11.12 0.15 -6.65
N SER A 22 11.08 -0.49 -7.82
CA SER A 22 10.38 0.08 -8.96
C SER A 22 8.86 0.08 -8.75
N ARG A 23 8.14 1.00 -9.42
CA ARG A 23 6.66 0.99 -9.47
C ARG A 23 6.11 -0.37 -9.90
N SER A 24 6.73 -1.01 -10.88
CA SER A 24 6.30 -2.32 -11.40
C SER A 24 6.48 -3.42 -10.36
N SER A 25 7.62 -3.42 -9.67
CA SER A 25 7.90 -4.35 -8.56
C SER A 25 6.92 -4.17 -7.41
N TRP A 26 6.54 -2.93 -7.11
CA TRP A 26 5.50 -2.64 -6.12
C TRP A 26 4.15 -3.25 -6.50
N TRP A 27 3.67 -3.02 -7.72
CA TRP A 27 2.40 -3.61 -8.16
C TRP A 27 2.42 -5.13 -8.22
N ALA A 28 3.54 -5.73 -8.64
CA ALA A 28 3.72 -7.17 -8.58
C ALA A 28 3.64 -7.68 -7.14
N GLY A 29 4.35 -7.06 -6.20
CA GLY A 29 4.29 -7.43 -4.78
C GLY A 29 2.91 -7.23 -4.15
N VAL A 30 2.15 -6.21 -4.56
CA VAL A 30 0.75 -6.04 -4.14
C VAL A 30 -0.12 -7.19 -4.64
N ARG A 31 0.05 -7.62 -5.90
CA ARG A 31 -0.67 -8.76 -6.48
C ARG A 31 -0.30 -10.06 -5.78
N ASP A 32 0.97 -10.24 -5.47
CA ASP A 32 1.51 -11.45 -4.84
C ASP A 32 1.28 -11.48 -3.31
N GLY A 33 0.63 -10.46 -2.74
CA GLY A 33 0.36 -10.35 -1.30
C GLY A 33 1.54 -9.94 -0.43
N ARG A 34 2.71 -9.66 -1.02
CA ARG A 34 3.91 -9.22 -0.32
C ARG A 34 3.84 -7.78 0.20
N PHE A 35 3.06 -6.92 -0.47
CA PHE A 35 2.87 -5.52 -0.07
C PHE A 35 1.41 -5.22 0.26
N PRO A 36 1.14 -4.22 1.12
CA PRO A 36 -0.22 -3.89 1.53
C PRO A 36 -1.13 -3.56 0.33
N LYS A 37 -2.39 -3.99 0.41
CA LYS A 37 -3.38 -3.72 -0.64
C LYS A 37 -3.69 -2.22 -0.71
N PRO A 38 -3.79 -1.65 -1.93
CA PRO A 38 -4.19 -0.25 -2.10
C PRO A 38 -5.66 -0.06 -1.74
N PHE A 39 -6.02 1.18 -1.40
CA PHE A 39 -7.41 1.61 -1.32
C PHE A 39 -7.66 2.84 -2.20
N LYS A 40 -8.91 3.05 -2.61
CA LYS A 40 -9.33 4.19 -3.44
C LYS A 40 -9.97 5.25 -2.55
N LEU A 41 -9.47 6.49 -2.61
CA LEU A 41 -10.14 7.67 -2.03
C LEU A 41 -11.17 8.28 -2.99
N GLY A 42 -11.08 7.94 -4.27
CA GLY A 42 -11.95 8.41 -5.33
C GLY A 42 -11.54 7.79 -6.66
N PRO A 43 -12.20 8.16 -7.78
CA PRO A 43 -12.06 7.47 -9.06
C PRO A 43 -10.62 7.34 -9.58
N ARG A 44 -9.76 8.34 -9.30
CA ARG A 44 -8.37 8.39 -9.78
C ARG A 44 -7.32 8.36 -8.66
N THR A 45 -7.73 8.23 -7.41
CA THR A 45 -6.85 8.40 -6.26
C THR A 45 -6.65 7.08 -5.54
N THR A 46 -5.50 6.45 -5.82
CA THR A 46 -5.05 5.24 -5.13
C THR A 46 -4.01 5.58 -4.09
N VAL A 47 -4.17 5.01 -2.90
CA VAL A 47 -3.39 5.33 -1.70
C VAL A 47 -3.22 4.10 -0.81
N TRP A 48 -2.30 4.20 0.14
CA TRP A 48 -2.00 3.23 1.20
C TRP A 48 -2.02 3.93 2.55
N ARG A 49 -2.37 3.22 3.62
CA ARG A 49 -2.27 3.80 4.98
C ARG A 49 -0.80 3.87 5.35
N GLU A 50 -0.39 4.99 5.92
CA GLU A 50 1.00 5.14 6.39
C GLU A 50 1.38 4.05 7.40
N GLY A 51 0.45 3.70 8.32
CA GLY A 51 0.67 2.64 9.31
C GLY A 51 0.98 1.28 8.69
N ASP A 52 0.31 0.91 7.59
CA ASP A 52 0.56 -0.37 6.91
C ASP A 52 1.95 -0.40 6.25
N ILE A 53 2.42 0.76 5.76
CA ILE A 53 3.76 0.90 5.18
C ILE A 53 4.84 0.83 6.27
N ILE A 54 4.61 1.46 7.42
CA ILE A 54 5.51 1.37 8.57
C ILE A 54 5.57 -0.08 9.08
N ALA A 55 4.43 -0.73 9.25
CA ALA A 55 4.37 -2.12 9.70
C ALA A 55 5.08 -3.09 8.73
N LEU A 56 4.99 -2.83 7.42
CA LEU A 56 5.76 -3.56 6.40
C LEU A 56 7.28 -3.40 6.61
N ILE A 57 7.76 -2.20 6.91
CA ILE A 57 9.18 -1.90 7.13
C ILE A 57 9.67 -2.56 8.42
N ASP A 58 8.85 -2.53 9.47
CA ASP A 58 9.14 -3.13 10.77
C ASP A 58 9.04 -4.67 10.76
N GLY A 59 8.67 -5.28 9.64
CA GLY A 59 8.47 -6.74 9.51
C GLY A 59 7.22 -7.26 10.22
N MET A 60 6.39 -6.37 10.77
CA MET A 60 5.11 -6.70 11.39
C MET A 60 4.04 -6.82 10.31
N HIS A 61 4.03 -7.93 9.57
CA HIS A 61 3.02 -8.21 8.56
C HIS A 61 1.66 -8.50 9.24
N GLN A 62 0.82 -7.47 9.36
CA GLN A 62 -0.55 -7.62 9.87
C GLN A 62 -1.48 -8.02 8.71
N ASP A 63 -1.62 -9.32 8.47
CA ASP A 63 -2.61 -9.88 7.54
C ASP A 63 -4.02 -9.90 8.16
N SER A 64 -4.39 -8.82 8.84
CA SER A 64 -5.51 -8.76 9.79
C SER A 64 -6.66 -7.88 9.25
N LEU A 65 -7.43 -8.44 8.30
CA LEU A 65 -8.88 -8.21 8.08
C LEU A 65 -9.48 -6.78 8.27
N ARG A 66 -9.80 -6.09 7.15
CA ARG A 66 -10.97 -5.19 7.02
C ARG A 66 -11.61 -5.24 5.63
N GLY A 67 -12.01 -6.45 5.24
CA GLY A 67 -13.17 -6.67 4.38
C GLY A 67 -14.19 -7.42 5.23
N THR A 68 -14.99 -6.69 5.99
CA THR A 68 -16.14 -7.25 6.70
C THR A 68 -17.03 -7.93 5.67
N LYS A 69 -17.15 -9.25 5.78
CA LYS A 69 -18.41 -9.92 5.53
C LYS A 69 -19.50 -9.17 6.31
N ASN A 70 -20.53 -8.75 5.60
CA ASN A 70 -21.89 -8.38 6.00
C ASN A 70 -22.62 -8.28 4.64
N ASP A 71 -23.16 -9.38 4.11
CA ASP A 71 -24.58 -9.78 4.19
C ASP A 71 -25.49 -8.70 3.56
N VAL A 72 -26.34 -9.00 2.57
CA VAL A 72 -27.53 -9.86 2.69
C VAL A 72 -27.93 -10.44 1.31
N SER A 73 -28.36 -11.71 1.32
CA SER A 73 -29.25 -12.32 0.31
C SER A 73 -30.66 -11.73 0.38
#